data_AF-A0A534PYD6-F1
#
_entry.id   AF-A0A534PYD6-F1
#
_cell.length_a   1.000
_cell.length_b   1.000
_cell.length_c   1.000
_cell.angle_alpha   90.00
_cell.angle_beta   90.00
_cell.angle_gamma   90.00
#
_symmetry.space_group_name_H-M   'P 1'
#
loop_
_entity.id
_entity.type
_entity.pdbx_description
1 polymer ?
#
loop_
_entity_poly.entity_id
_entity_poly.type
_entity_poly.pdbx_seq_one_letter_code
_entity_poly.pdbx_strand_id
1 'polypeptide(L)'
;MRAPAFARLRLTETVALADLDGDGRTGFDDNCPQIANPDQLDSGGVATNTPDGIGDACQCGDVTGNGVVNGQDANAIKRHGLGQQPNPLFAVPGNCDVTGNGICNGQGANAVKRAALGDATPSFGQRCHNAIGAAVPPNL
;
A
#
# COMPACT_ATOMS: atom_id res chain seq x y z
N MET A 1 -31.26 -16.32 -44.23
CA MET A 1 -31.57 -15.57 -42.99
C MET A 1 -30.31 -15.59 -42.13
N ARG A 2 -29.68 -14.43 -41.91
CA ARG A 2 -28.41 -14.32 -41.17
C ARG A 2 -28.68 -14.40 -39.66
N ALA A 3 -28.02 -15.32 -38.97
CA ALA A 3 -27.95 -15.36 -37.51
C ALA A 3 -27.13 -14.16 -36.98
N PRO A 4 -27.40 -13.64 -35.76
CA PRO A 4 -26.64 -12.52 -35.23
C PRO A 4 -25.24 -12.99 -34.79
N ALA A 5 -24.25 -12.17 -35.11
CA ALA A 5 -22.88 -12.38 -34.67
C ALA A 5 -22.78 -12.03 -33.17
N PHE A 6 -22.62 -13.05 -32.32
CA PHE A 6 -22.06 -12.85 -30.97
C PHE A 6 -20.57 -12.50 -31.15
N ALA A 7 -20.27 -11.20 -31.15
CA ALA A 7 -18.90 -10.72 -31.16
C ALA A 7 -18.22 -11.09 -29.83
N ARG A 8 -17.04 -11.69 -29.96
CA ARG A 8 -16.17 -12.15 -28.87
C ARG A 8 -15.81 -10.98 -27.94
N LEU A 9 -16.24 -11.05 -26.68
CA LEU A 9 -15.74 -10.16 -25.63
C LEU A 9 -14.25 -10.47 -25.41
N ARG A 10 -13.38 -9.47 -25.60
CA ARG A 10 -11.93 -9.61 -25.38
C ARG A 10 -11.68 -9.69 -23.87
N LEU A 11 -10.99 -10.74 -23.44
CA LEU A 11 -10.70 -11.07 -22.03
C LEU A 11 -9.79 -10.06 -21.28
N THR A 12 -9.54 -8.88 -21.85
CA THR A 12 -8.54 -7.91 -21.36
C THR A 12 -9.14 -6.63 -20.77
N GLU A 13 -10.45 -6.41 -20.84
CA GLU A 13 -11.12 -5.20 -20.30
C GLU A 13 -11.96 -5.47 -19.03
N THR A 14 -12.19 -6.73 -18.64
CA THR A 14 -13.11 -7.05 -17.53
C THR A 14 -12.45 -7.11 -16.16
N VAL A 15 -11.11 -7.16 -16.06
CA VAL A 15 -10.40 -7.23 -14.76
C VAL A 15 -10.38 -5.87 -14.06
N ALA A 16 -10.36 -4.76 -14.81
CA ALA A 16 -10.31 -3.40 -14.28
C ALA A 16 -11.67 -2.89 -13.74
N LEU A 17 -12.70 -3.73 -13.66
CA LEU A 17 -14.01 -3.40 -13.09
C LEU A 17 -14.42 -4.39 -11.99
N ALA A 18 -13.57 -5.36 -11.67
CA ALA A 18 -13.85 -6.33 -10.61
C ALA A 18 -13.48 -5.72 -9.24
N ASP A 19 -14.30 -6.01 -8.25
CA ASP A 19 -14.02 -5.77 -6.83
C ASP A 19 -13.10 -6.90 -6.36
N LEU A 20 -11.80 -6.63 -6.28
CA LEU A 20 -10.77 -7.66 -6.09
C LEU A 20 -10.63 -8.09 -4.63
N ASP A 21 -10.95 -7.20 -3.70
CA ASP A 21 -10.83 -7.44 -2.26
C ASP A 21 -12.19 -7.50 -1.53
N GLY A 22 -13.29 -7.24 -2.24
CA GLY A 22 -14.66 -7.42 -1.78
C GLY A 22 -15.18 -6.27 -0.92
N ASP A 23 -14.65 -5.06 -1.08
CA ASP A 23 -14.97 -3.90 -0.25
C ASP A 23 -16.12 -3.03 -0.80
N GLY A 24 -16.63 -3.37 -1.99
CA GLY A 24 -17.71 -2.68 -2.70
C GLY A 24 -17.24 -1.58 -3.65
N ARG A 25 -15.93 -1.43 -3.88
CA ARG A 25 -15.31 -0.49 -4.82
C ARG A 25 -14.68 -1.25 -5.98
N THR A 26 -14.60 -0.61 -7.14
CA THR A 26 -14.06 -1.26 -8.34
C THR A 26 -13.27 -0.29 -9.20
N GLY A 27 -12.32 -0.85 -9.95
CA GLY A 27 -11.62 -0.14 -11.00
C GLY A 27 -10.91 1.10 -10.52
N PHE A 28 -11.20 2.24 -11.14
CA PHE A 28 -10.53 3.51 -10.81
C PHE A 28 -11.07 4.18 -9.55
N ASP A 29 -12.21 3.72 -9.03
CA ASP A 29 -12.79 4.23 -7.79
C ASP A 29 -12.21 3.53 -6.55
N ASP A 30 -11.35 2.53 -6.76
CA ASP A 30 -10.67 1.73 -5.74
C ASP A 30 -9.19 2.14 -5.65
N ASN A 31 -8.84 2.84 -4.57
CA ASN A 31 -7.49 3.33 -4.30
C ASN A 31 -6.60 2.32 -3.58
N CYS A 32 -7.12 1.12 -3.25
CA CYS A 32 -6.36 0.02 -2.68
C CYS A 32 -6.85 -1.35 -3.20
N PRO A 33 -6.60 -1.70 -4.47
CA PRO A 33 -7.27 -2.82 -5.15
C PRO A 33 -7.01 -4.23 -4.63
N GLN A 34 -6.28 -4.39 -3.54
CA GLN A 34 -5.87 -5.67 -2.97
C GLN A 34 -6.13 -5.76 -1.46
N ILE A 35 -6.67 -4.71 -0.84
CA ILE A 35 -6.93 -4.68 0.60
C ILE A 35 -8.14 -3.79 0.91
N ALA A 36 -9.19 -4.44 1.44
CA ALA A 36 -10.47 -3.80 1.60
C ALA A 36 -10.42 -2.52 2.47
N ASN A 37 -10.90 -1.42 1.91
CA ASN A 37 -11.07 -0.13 2.58
C ASN A 37 -12.34 0.57 2.06
N PRO A 38 -13.54 0.14 2.49
CA PRO A 38 -14.81 0.61 1.91
C PRO A 38 -15.03 2.14 1.92
N ASP A 39 -14.37 2.84 2.86
CA ASP A 39 -14.41 4.29 3.00
C ASP A 39 -13.49 5.03 2.02
N GLN A 40 -12.58 4.31 1.36
CA GLN A 40 -11.65 4.80 0.35
C GLN A 40 -10.83 5.99 0.85
N LEU A 41 -10.45 5.96 2.13
CA LEU A 41 -9.67 7.03 2.73
C LEU A 41 -8.28 7.12 2.07
N ASP A 42 -7.94 8.32 1.62
CA ASP A 42 -6.64 8.72 1.09
C ASP A 42 -6.36 10.10 1.67
N SER A 43 -5.67 10.14 2.81
CA SER A 43 -5.49 11.36 3.61
C SER A 43 -4.22 12.12 3.20
N GLY A 44 -3.41 11.57 2.30
CA GLY A 44 -2.11 12.13 1.97
C GLY A 44 -1.26 11.24 1.08
N GLY A 45 0.03 11.20 1.37
CA GLY A 45 0.96 10.35 0.64
C GLY A 45 2.40 10.54 1.07
N VAL A 46 3.34 10.28 0.17
CA VAL A 46 4.76 10.40 0.50
C VAL A 46 5.17 11.85 0.71
N ALA A 47 5.48 12.21 1.97
CA ALA A 47 5.81 13.57 2.40
C ALA A 47 4.77 14.65 2.03
N THR A 48 3.50 14.26 1.93
CA THR A 48 2.40 15.16 1.56
C THR A 48 1.12 14.84 2.33
N ASN A 49 0.33 15.86 2.66
CA ASN A 49 -1.05 15.70 3.15
C ASN A 49 -2.08 15.83 1.99
N THR A 50 -1.59 15.85 0.76
CA THR A 50 -2.42 15.85 -0.44
C THR A 50 -2.57 14.40 -0.89
N PRO A 51 -3.80 13.91 -1.11
CA PRO A 51 -4.06 12.58 -1.64
C PRO A 51 -3.26 12.32 -2.92
N ASP A 52 -2.61 11.16 -3.01
CA ASP A 52 -1.80 10.77 -4.17
C ASP A 52 -2.45 9.66 -5.02
N GLY A 53 -3.66 9.23 -4.65
CA GLY A 53 -4.43 8.18 -5.32
C GLY A 53 -4.14 6.78 -4.77
N ILE A 54 -3.33 6.66 -3.72
CA ILE A 54 -3.08 5.43 -2.99
C ILE A 54 -3.71 5.56 -1.60
N GLY A 55 -4.69 4.70 -1.30
CA GLY A 55 -5.41 4.78 -0.03
C GLY A 55 -4.54 4.48 1.19
N ASP A 56 -4.95 5.01 2.35
CA ASP A 56 -4.26 4.87 3.63
C ASP A 56 -4.04 3.38 4.00
N ALA A 57 -4.98 2.51 3.61
CA ALA A 57 -4.94 1.08 3.88
C ALA A 57 -3.76 0.36 3.20
N CYS A 58 -3.30 0.85 2.05
CA CYS A 58 -2.28 0.22 1.23
C CYS A 58 -1.04 1.11 0.99
N GLN A 59 -1.01 2.35 1.46
CA GLN A 59 0.09 3.28 1.24
C GLN A 59 1.40 2.76 1.86
N CYS A 60 2.33 2.27 1.03
CA CYS A 60 3.54 1.65 1.54
C CYS A 60 4.40 2.69 2.25
N GLY A 61 4.85 2.33 3.45
CA GLY A 61 5.60 3.21 4.33
C GLY A 61 4.73 3.94 5.35
N ASP A 62 3.40 4.01 5.21
CA ASP A 62 2.54 4.52 6.29
C ASP A 62 2.22 3.39 7.27
N VAL A 63 3.14 3.14 8.19
CA VAL A 63 2.96 2.13 9.23
C VAL A 63 2.28 2.69 10.47
N THR A 64 2.16 4.02 10.55
CA THR A 64 1.47 4.69 11.65
C THR A 64 -0.03 4.80 11.42
N GLY A 65 -0.47 4.66 10.17
CA GLY A 65 -1.88 4.72 9.76
C GLY A 65 -2.44 6.13 9.85
N ASN A 66 -1.59 7.15 9.64
CA ASN A 66 -1.99 8.56 9.69
C ASN A 66 -2.17 9.18 8.29
N GLY A 67 -1.99 8.39 7.23
CA GLY A 67 -2.11 8.77 5.84
C GLY A 67 -0.93 9.54 5.26
N VAL A 68 0.18 9.70 5.99
CA VAL A 68 1.32 10.51 5.56
C VAL A 68 2.64 9.79 5.82
N VAL A 69 3.29 9.32 4.75
CA VAL A 69 4.59 8.65 4.87
C VAL A 69 5.68 9.67 5.15
N ASN A 70 6.22 9.66 6.37
CA ASN A 70 7.25 10.60 6.80
C ASN A 70 8.25 10.02 7.82
N GLY A 71 8.96 10.90 8.53
CA GLY A 71 9.96 10.51 9.53
C GLY A 71 9.39 9.77 10.74
N GLN A 72 8.09 9.95 11.05
CA GLN A 72 7.39 9.21 12.09
C GLN A 72 7.34 7.72 11.75
N ASP A 73 6.98 7.40 10.52
CA ASP A 73 6.94 6.02 10.04
C ASP A 73 8.33 5.40 9.95
N ALA A 74 9.31 6.13 9.43
CA ALA A 74 10.70 5.68 9.42
C ALA A 74 11.17 5.30 10.85
N ASN A 75 10.81 6.11 11.85
CA ASN A 75 11.12 5.80 13.24
C ASN A 75 10.33 4.60 13.78
N ALA A 76 9.05 4.46 13.43
CA ALA A 76 8.24 3.32 13.81
C ALA A 76 8.81 2.00 13.22
N ILE A 77 9.15 1.98 11.93
CA ILE A 77 9.79 0.84 11.25
C ILE A 77 11.15 0.52 11.90
N LYS A 78 11.96 1.54 12.17
CA LYS A 78 13.28 1.35 12.79
C LYS A 78 13.14 0.73 14.19
N ARG A 79 12.23 1.24 15.02
CA ARG A 79 11.97 0.69 16.37
C ARG A 79 11.49 -0.75 16.28
N HIS A 80 10.59 -1.04 15.33
CA HIS A 80 10.10 -2.39 15.07
C HIS A 80 11.25 -3.34 14.73
N GLY A 81 12.07 -3.01 13.73
CA GLY A 81 13.21 -3.83 13.30
C GLY A 81 14.32 -3.99 14.35
N LEU A 82 14.33 -3.17 15.40
CA LEU A 82 15.22 -3.30 16.55
C LEU A 82 14.59 -4.09 17.72
N GLY A 83 13.38 -4.63 17.55
CA GLY A 83 12.67 -5.36 18.61
C GLY A 83 12.22 -4.48 19.79
N GLN A 84 12.11 -3.16 19.59
CA GLN A 84 11.75 -2.23 20.66
C GLN A 84 10.23 -2.18 20.88
N GLN A 85 9.71 -3.18 21.60
CA GLN A 85 8.29 -3.32 21.93
C GLN A 85 7.97 -2.85 23.36
N PRO A 86 6.79 -2.26 23.63
CA PRO A 86 5.71 -2.00 22.67
C PRO A 86 6.04 -0.82 21.73
N ASN A 87 5.64 -0.96 20.47
CA ASN A 87 5.73 0.10 19.47
C ASN A 87 4.32 0.57 19.07
N PRO A 88 3.69 1.47 19.85
CA PRO A 88 2.30 1.86 19.63
C PRO A 88 2.06 2.64 18.34
N LEU A 89 3.13 3.16 17.70
CA LEU A 89 3.07 3.86 16.43
C LEU A 89 3.21 2.93 15.22
N PHE A 90 3.38 1.62 15.43
CA PHE A 90 3.44 0.62 14.37
C PHE A 90 2.08 -0.07 14.27
N ALA A 91 1.11 0.64 13.71
CA ALA A 91 -0.29 0.28 13.67
C ALA A 91 -0.67 -0.55 12.42
N VAL A 92 0.04 -0.35 11.30
CA VAL A 92 -0.24 -0.99 10.01
C VAL A 92 0.98 -1.77 9.52
N PRO A 93 1.27 -2.97 10.06
CA PRO A 93 2.45 -3.75 9.68
C PRO A 93 2.56 -4.07 8.19
N GLY A 94 1.43 -4.29 7.52
CA GLY A 94 1.38 -4.64 6.10
C GLY A 94 1.93 -3.57 5.16
N ASN A 95 2.02 -2.31 5.62
CA ASN A 95 2.60 -1.21 4.86
C ASN A 95 4.13 -1.12 4.98
N CYS A 96 4.78 -1.93 5.82
CA CYS A 96 6.18 -1.68 6.19
C CYS A 96 7.23 -1.99 5.10
N ASP A 97 7.01 -3.06 4.31
CA ASP A 97 8.01 -3.50 3.33
C ASP A 97 8.01 -2.64 2.05
N VAL A 98 8.55 -1.44 2.17
CA VAL A 98 8.75 -0.50 1.05
C VAL A 98 9.85 -0.93 0.09
N THR A 99 10.67 -1.92 0.48
CA THR A 99 11.80 -2.44 -0.30
C THR A 99 11.42 -3.64 -1.18
N GLY A 100 10.30 -4.31 -0.87
CA GLY A 100 9.88 -5.55 -1.52
C GLY A 100 10.78 -6.75 -1.19
N ASN A 101 11.47 -6.74 -0.05
CA ASN A 101 12.38 -7.82 0.36
C ASN A 101 11.76 -8.81 1.36
N GLY A 102 10.50 -8.59 1.75
CA GLY A 102 9.74 -9.39 2.69
C GLY A 102 10.04 -9.11 4.17
N ILE A 103 10.72 -8.02 4.52
CA ILE A 103 11.19 -7.75 5.90
C ILE A 103 10.90 -6.30 6.33
N CYS A 104 10.34 -6.10 7.53
CA CYS A 104 10.22 -4.78 8.16
C CYS A 104 11.44 -4.45 9.04
N ASN A 105 12.48 -3.83 8.47
CA ASN A 105 13.69 -3.50 9.23
C ASN A 105 14.27 -2.11 8.91
N GLY A 106 15.49 -1.85 9.41
CA GLY A 106 16.19 -0.59 9.21
C GLY A 106 16.45 -0.20 7.75
N GLN A 107 16.46 -1.16 6.80
CA GLN A 107 16.53 -0.86 5.37
C GLN A 107 15.25 -0.16 4.90
N GLY A 108 14.08 -0.69 5.26
CA GLY A 108 12.78 -0.05 5.00
C GLY A 108 12.67 1.32 5.66
N ALA A 109 13.12 1.45 6.92
CA ALA A 109 13.15 2.75 7.62
C ALA A 109 13.99 3.80 6.88
N ASN A 110 15.17 3.42 6.38
CA ASN A 110 16.02 4.32 5.61
C ASN A 110 15.41 4.66 4.24
N ALA A 111 14.75 3.71 3.59
CA ALA A 111 14.03 3.94 2.34
C ALA A 111 12.88 4.94 2.52
N VAL A 112 12.04 4.77 3.55
CA VAL A 112 11.00 5.74 3.92
C VAL A 112 11.59 7.12 4.18
N LYS A 113 12.66 7.19 4.99
CA LYS A 113 13.32 8.47 5.29
C LYS A 113 13.83 9.17 4.03
N ARG A 114 14.42 8.44 3.09
CA ARG A 114 14.90 9.02 1.82
C ARG A 114 13.74 9.45 0.92
N ALA A 115 12.70 8.62 0.81
CA ALA A 115 11.50 8.96 0.05
C ALA A 115 10.84 10.25 0.56
N ALA A 116 10.73 10.40 1.88
CA ALA A 116 10.20 11.61 2.50
C ALA A 116 11.07 12.87 2.29
N LEU A 117 12.33 12.70 1.86
CA LEU A 117 13.24 13.79 1.48
C LEU A 117 13.30 14.01 -0.04
N GLY A 118 12.40 13.38 -0.81
CA GLY A 118 12.33 13.49 -2.26
C GLY A 118 13.23 12.50 -3.03
N ASP A 119 13.82 11.52 -2.35
CA ASP A 119 14.78 10.57 -2.92
C ASP A 119 14.31 9.11 -2.78
N ALA A 120 13.16 8.80 -3.38
CA ALA A 120 12.50 7.49 -3.26
C ALA A 120 13.28 6.35 -3.95
N THR A 121 13.95 6.65 -5.07
CA THR A 121 14.65 5.61 -5.83
C THR A 121 16.04 5.31 -5.24
N PRO A 122 16.57 4.09 -5.38
CA PRO A 122 15.94 2.89 -5.95
C PRO A 122 15.18 2.03 -4.91
N SER A 123 15.15 2.44 -3.65
CA SER A 123 14.84 1.53 -2.53
C SER A 123 13.42 1.64 -1.94
N PHE A 124 12.60 2.57 -2.43
CA PHE A 124 11.21 2.73 -2.00
C PHE A 124 10.26 2.41 -3.16
N GLY A 125 9.23 1.61 -2.90
CA GLY A 125 8.20 1.28 -3.88
C GLY A 125 6.89 0.81 -3.26
N GLN A 126 5.83 0.92 -4.06
CA GLN A 126 4.46 0.55 -3.71
C GLN A 126 4.23 -0.95 -3.92
N ARG A 127 4.97 -1.80 -3.19
CA ARG A 127 4.91 -3.28 -3.29
C ARG A 127 4.92 -4.00 -1.94
N CYS A 128 4.54 -3.31 -0.87
CA CYS A 128 4.34 -3.88 0.45
C CYS A 128 3.13 -4.82 0.47
N HIS A 129 2.94 -5.56 1.56
CA HIS A 129 1.94 -6.63 1.67
C HIS A 129 0.52 -6.15 1.38
N ASN A 130 0.12 -5.01 1.96
CA ASN A 130 -1.19 -4.43 1.74
C ASN A 130 -1.38 -3.91 0.30
N ALA A 131 -0.31 -3.43 -0.35
CA ALA A 131 -0.38 -2.98 -1.74
C ALA A 131 -0.53 -4.12 -2.75
N ILE A 132 -0.12 -5.34 -2.41
CA ILE A 132 -0.14 -6.50 -3.32
C ILE A 132 -1.09 -7.62 -2.85
N GLY A 133 -1.85 -7.40 -1.78
CA GLY A 133 -2.75 -8.40 -1.21
C GLY A 133 -2.03 -9.63 -0.63
N ALA A 134 -0.77 -9.49 -0.24
CA ALA A 134 -0.02 -10.58 0.37
C ALA A 134 -0.34 -10.70 1.87
N ALA A 135 -0.36 -11.93 2.37
CA ALA A 135 -0.53 -12.18 3.80
C ALA A 135 0.61 -11.55 4.60
N VAL A 136 0.29 -10.77 5.63
CA VAL A 136 1.25 -10.14 6.53
C VAL A 136 1.83 -11.20 7.49
N PRO A 137 3.15 -11.48 7.46
CA PRO A 137 3.78 -12.41 8.40
C PRO A 137 3.63 -11.97 9.87
N PRO A 138 3.45 -12.88 10.84
CA PRO A 138 3.33 -12.52 12.26
C PRO A 138 4.55 -11.80 12.85
N ASN A 139 5.71 -12.00 12.24
CA ASN A 139 6.99 -11.40 12.64
C ASN A 139 7.51 -10.43 11.58
N LEU A 140 6.61 -9.89 10.74
CA LEU A 140 6.99 -9.00 9.65
C LEU A 140 7.77 -7.80 10.17
#